data_AF-A0A1E4GQI5-F1
#
_entry.id   AF-A0A1E4GQI5-F1
#
_cell.length_a   1.000
_cell.length_b   1.000
_cell.length_c   1.000
_cell.angle_alpha   90.00
_cell.angle_beta   90.00
_cell.angle_gamma   90.00
#
_symmetry.space_group_name_H-M   'P 1'
#
loop_
_entity.id
_entity.type
_entity.pdbx_description
1 polymer ?
#
loop_
_entity_poly.entity_id
_entity_poly.type
_entity_poly.pdbx_seq_one_letter_code
_entity_poly.pdbx_strand_id
1 'polypeptide(L)'
;MAGRAVRFGLGLAVAGLLAAVGGAAGASGVAGGVPWYVDRFGGEPADLDALYRGRVGVVMARAPRPQLYMAWRLLHGQAVGPAAGAALSVPCCDGPLKNVYDDPGGETGSSQWLAARRLVKDAPRKAYTPTGREQPYYMWSAQCFDDAFRNAAQTLKARVAAHGGASPW
;
A
#
# COMPACT_ATOMS: atom_id res chain seq x y z
N MET A 1 11.08 72.73 -46.64
CA MET A 1 10.23 72.05 -47.63
C MET A 1 9.94 70.64 -47.14
N ALA A 2 8.72 70.18 -47.43
CA ALA A 2 7.99 69.11 -46.76
C ALA A 2 8.56 67.70 -46.94
N GLY A 3 8.22 66.80 -46.02
CA GLY A 3 8.26 65.35 -46.29
C GLY A 3 7.93 64.46 -45.09
N ARG A 4 6.62 64.19 -44.90
CA ARG A 4 5.98 62.93 -44.45
C ARG A 4 6.92 61.80 -43.98
N ALA A 5 6.82 61.32 -42.74
CA ALA A 5 5.84 60.32 -42.26
C ALA A 5 5.96 59.00 -43.07
N VAL A 6 6.24 57.83 -42.49
CA VAL A 6 5.30 57.00 -41.73
C VAL A 6 5.95 55.62 -41.49
N ARG A 7 5.76 55.07 -40.28
CA ARG A 7 5.77 53.63 -39.88
C ARG A 7 7.01 52.79 -40.23
N PHE A 8 7.75 52.36 -39.21
CA PHE A 8 8.13 50.96 -39.01
C PHE A 8 8.66 50.79 -37.58
N GLY A 9 8.18 49.76 -36.86
CA GLY A 9 8.87 49.29 -35.65
C GLY A 9 8.04 49.12 -34.38
N LEU A 10 6.70 49.14 -34.45
CA LEU A 10 5.85 48.68 -33.34
C LEU A 10 5.84 47.13 -33.27
N GLY A 11 7.02 46.51 -33.18
CA GLY A 11 7.19 45.06 -33.34
C GLY A 11 8.31 44.43 -32.50
N LEU A 12 8.89 45.16 -31.54
CA LEU A 12 10.02 44.67 -30.73
C LEU A 12 9.81 44.84 -29.21
N ALA A 13 8.57 45.05 -28.77
CA ALA A 13 8.24 45.21 -27.34
C ALA A 13 7.50 44.02 -26.71
N VAL A 14 7.20 42.95 -27.46
CA VAL A 14 6.45 41.77 -26.93
C VAL A 14 7.32 40.51 -26.81
N ALA A 15 8.45 40.43 -27.52
CA ALA A 15 9.35 39.26 -27.42
C ALA A 15 10.23 39.27 -26.15
N GLY A 16 10.38 40.43 -25.48
CA GLY A 16 11.19 40.56 -24.26
C GLY A 16 10.48 40.11 -22.97
N LEU A 17 9.14 40.05 -22.96
CA LEU A 17 8.38 39.71 -21.74
C LEU A 17 8.18 38.20 -21.52
N LEU A 18 8.38 37.36 -22.54
CA LEU A 18 8.29 35.90 -22.41
C LEU A 18 9.59 35.24 -21.96
N ALA A 19 10.72 35.97 -22.01
CA ALA A 19 12.01 35.48 -21.50
C ALA A 19 12.15 35.64 -19.96
N ALA A 20 11.20 36.30 -19.29
CA ALA A 20 11.23 36.54 -17.84
C ALA A 20 10.44 35.51 -17.02
N VAL A 21 9.78 34.53 -17.66
CA VAL A 21 9.03 33.44 -16.97
C VAL A 21 9.76 32.10 -17.04
N GLY A 22 10.90 32.04 -17.75
CA GLY A 22 11.84 30.93 -17.70
C GLY A 22 12.67 30.98 -16.41
N GLY A 23 12.01 30.97 -15.25
CA GLY A 23 12.66 30.65 -14.00
C GLY A 23 13.35 29.31 -14.20
N ALA A 24 14.67 29.30 -14.15
CA ALA A 24 15.42 28.07 -14.06
C ALA A 24 14.79 27.27 -12.93
N ALA A 25 14.15 26.14 -13.26
CA ALA A 25 13.83 25.11 -12.31
C ALA A 25 15.17 24.52 -11.87
N GLY A 26 15.88 25.27 -11.02
CA GLY A 26 17.03 24.78 -10.29
C GLY A 26 16.50 23.68 -9.38
N ALA A 27 16.70 22.43 -9.78
CA ALA A 27 16.62 21.33 -8.86
C ALA A 27 17.59 21.68 -7.71
N SER A 28 17.04 22.05 -6.55
CA SER A 28 17.81 22.25 -5.34
C SER A 28 18.29 20.88 -4.87
N GLY A 29 19.42 20.46 -5.41
CA GLY A 29 20.09 19.23 -5.04
C GLY A 29 21.55 19.34 -5.42
N VAL A 30 22.38 19.77 -4.48
CA VAL A 30 23.80 19.42 -4.51
C VAL A 30 23.90 17.90 -4.68
N ALA A 31 24.57 17.47 -5.74
CA ALA A 31 24.91 16.07 -5.97
C ALA A 31 25.98 15.66 -4.92
N GLY A 32 25.54 15.43 -3.69
CA GLY A 32 26.44 15.20 -2.57
C GLY A 32 25.67 15.19 -1.26
N GLY A 33 25.12 14.01 -0.92
CA GLY A 33 24.32 13.79 0.28
C GLY A 33 22.88 13.44 -0.10
N VAL A 34 22.52 12.17 0.10
CA VAL A 34 21.11 11.76 -0.01
C VAL A 34 20.37 12.55 1.08
N PRO A 35 19.38 13.39 0.73
CA PRO A 35 18.72 14.24 1.73
C PRO A 35 18.16 13.38 2.86
N TRP A 36 18.19 13.83 4.11
CA TRP A 36 17.82 13.01 5.29
C TRP A 36 16.39 12.42 5.26
N TYR A 37 15.52 12.95 4.40
CA TYR A 37 14.20 12.39 4.08
C TYR A 37 14.31 11.08 3.25
N VAL A 38 15.51 10.71 2.85
CA VAL A 38 15.86 9.52 2.11
C VAL A 38 16.62 8.59 3.04
N ASP A 39 15.87 7.66 3.61
CA ASP A 39 16.30 6.36 4.13
C ASP A 39 16.36 6.16 5.66
N ARG A 40 15.18 5.85 6.21
CA ARG A 40 14.99 4.74 7.14
C ARG A 40 13.67 4.08 6.76
N PHE A 41 13.69 3.10 5.84
CA PHE A 41 12.55 2.31 5.36
C PHE A 41 11.16 2.72 5.91
N GLY A 42 10.61 3.81 5.35
CA GLY A 42 9.25 4.22 5.65
C GLY A 42 8.99 5.08 6.89
N GLY A 43 10.02 5.75 7.41
CA GLY A 43 9.89 6.77 8.46
C GLY A 43 10.56 6.36 9.78
N GLU A 44 10.70 7.31 10.70
CA GLU A 44 11.19 7.02 12.04
C GLU A 44 10.13 6.20 12.82
N PRO A 45 10.52 5.45 13.87
CA PRO A 45 9.57 4.67 14.68
C PRO A 45 8.38 5.50 15.20
N ALA A 46 8.60 6.79 15.50
CA ALA A 46 7.55 7.70 15.93
C ALA A 46 6.53 8.00 14.80
N ASP A 47 6.98 8.10 13.56
CA ASP A 47 6.12 8.32 12.39
C ASP A 47 5.29 7.07 12.10
N LEU A 48 5.92 5.89 12.21
CA LEU A 48 5.24 4.60 12.05
C LEU A 48 4.15 4.42 13.10
N ASP A 49 4.44 4.70 14.35
CA ASP A 49 3.47 4.60 15.43
C ASP A 49 2.34 5.65 15.30
N ALA A 50 2.63 6.85 14.79
CA ALA A 50 1.60 7.82 14.43
C ALA A 50 0.71 7.31 13.29
N LEU A 51 1.29 6.68 12.26
CA LEU A 51 0.58 6.04 11.16
C LEU A 51 -0.33 4.92 11.65
N TYR A 52 0.15 4.04 12.54
CA TYR A 52 -0.67 2.94 13.07
C TYR A 52 -1.85 3.44 13.91
N ARG A 53 -1.69 4.62 14.53
CA ARG A 53 -2.74 5.34 15.26
C ARG A 53 -3.62 6.21 14.38
N GLY A 54 -3.47 6.13 13.07
CA GLY A 54 -4.38 6.73 12.08
C GLY A 54 -3.98 8.11 11.59
N ARG A 55 -2.78 8.59 11.90
CA ARG A 55 -2.27 9.88 11.41
C ARG A 55 -1.37 9.65 10.21
N VAL A 56 -1.88 9.94 9.01
CA VAL A 56 -1.08 9.86 7.78
C VAL A 56 -0.09 11.02 7.75
N GLY A 57 1.20 10.71 7.78
CA GLY A 57 2.29 11.67 7.61
C GLY A 57 2.63 11.90 6.12
N VAL A 58 3.81 12.45 5.87
CA VAL A 58 4.32 12.62 4.49
C VAL A 58 4.69 11.25 3.92
N VAL A 59 4.10 10.89 2.77
CA VAL A 59 4.44 9.65 2.07
C VAL A 59 5.73 9.85 1.27
N MET A 60 6.74 9.04 1.57
CA MET A 60 8.04 9.12 0.92
C MET A 60 8.09 8.30 -0.36
N ALA A 61 8.87 8.75 -1.35
CA ALA A 61 8.99 8.06 -2.64
C ALA A 61 9.49 6.61 -2.53
N ARG A 62 10.26 6.29 -1.48
CA ARG A 62 10.76 4.94 -1.17
C ARG A 62 9.98 4.26 -0.04
N ALA A 63 8.77 4.73 0.29
CA ALA A 63 7.96 4.08 1.32
C ALA A 63 7.64 2.63 0.90
N PRO A 64 7.87 1.64 1.79
CA PRO A 64 7.57 0.25 1.48
C PRO A 64 6.07 0.04 1.25
N ARG A 65 5.74 -0.89 0.34
CA ARG A 65 4.36 -1.17 -0.10
C ARG A 65 3.34 -1.32 1.04
N PRO A 66 3.64 -1.96 2.18
CA PRO A 66 2.66 -2.07 3.24
C PRO A 66 2.29 -0.73 3.87
N GLN A 67 3.21 0.23 3.92
CA GLN A 67 2.91 1.58 4.41
C GLN A 67 2.07 2.38 3.44
N LEU A 68 2.32 2.23 2.13
CA LEU A 68 1.44 2.80 1.10
C LEU A 68 0.01 2.25 1.22
N TYR A 69 -0.12 0.94 1.49
CA TYR A 69 -1.41 0.30 1.73
C TYR A 69 -2.09 0.82 3.00
N MET A 70 -1.36 0.98 4.11
CA MET A 70 -1.90 1.56 5.35
C MET A 70 -2.34 3.01 5.15
N ALA A 71 -1.53 3.84 4.49
CA ALA A 71 -1.87 5.22 4.16
C ALA A 71 -3.14 5.28 3.29
N TRP A 72 -3.25 4.43 2.28
CA TRP A 72 -4.45 4.30 1.45
C TRP A 72 -5.68 3.97 2.31
N ARG A 73 -5.60 2.98 3.20
CA ARG A 73 -6.72 2.60 4.08
C ARG A 73 -7.21 3.78 4.91
N LEU A 74 -6.28 4.50 5.54
CA LEU A 74 -6.59 5.65 6.38
C LEU A 74 -7.22 6.79 5.58
N LEU A 75 -6.72 7.07 4.37
CA LEU A 75 -7.32 8.05 3.45
C LEU A 75 -8.73 7.66 2.99
N HIS A 76 -9.11 6.39 3.10
CA HIS A 76 -10.46 5.87 2.78
C HIS A 76 -11.29 5.60 4.05
N GLY A 77 -10.92 6.17 5.20
CA GLY A 77 -11.66 6.03 6.46
C GLY A 77 -11.58 4.62 7.08
N GLN A 78 -10.66 3.78 6.63
CA GLN A 78 -10.47 2.44 7.18
C GLN A 78 -9.37 2.46 8.23
N ALA A 79 -9.74 2.27 9.49
CA ALA A 79 -8.78 2.13 10.58
C ALA A 79 -7.84 0.93 10.36
N VAL A 80 -6.60 1.09 10.80
CA VAL A 80 -5.57 0.03 10.85
C VAL A 80 -5.36 -0.41 12.30
N GLY A 81 -4.98 0.53 13.17
CA GLY A 81 -4.71 0.29 14.59
C GLY A 81 -3.27 -0.18 14.87
N PRO A 82 -2.75 0.02 16.10
CA PRO A 82 -1.35 -0.26 16.45
C PRO A 82 -0.88 -1.69 16.14
N ALA A 83 -1.66 -2.69 16.54
CA ALA A 83 -1.29 -4.09 16.37
C ALA A 83 -1.21 -4.50 14.88
N ALA A 84 -2.22 -4.14 14.09
CA ALA A 84 -2.22 -4.43 12.66
C ALA A 84 -1.17 -3.62 11.91
N GLY A 85 -0.93 -2.36 12.32
CA GLY A 85 0.07 -1.50 11.69
C GLY A 85 1.49 -2.02 11.85
N ALA A 86 1.84 -2.48 13.06
CA ALA A 86 3.12 -3.13 13.33
C ALA A 86 3.29 -4.41 12.49
N ALA A 87 2.26 -5.28 12.44
CA ALA A 87 2.31 -6.51 11.67
C ALA A 87 2.44 -6.27 10.16
N LEU A 88 1.72 -5.29 9.60
CA LEU A 88 1.78 -4.93 8.19
C LEU A 88 3.14 -4.33 7.81
N SER A 89 3.83 -3.67 8.72
CA SER A 89 5.11 -3.02 8.43
C SER A 89 6.29 -3.98 8.27
N VAL A 90 6.10 -5.25 8.62
CA VAL A 90 7.09 -6.30 8.39
C VAL A 90 7.11 -6.64 6.89
N PRO A 91 8.27 -6.55 6.20
CA PRO A 91 8.38 -7.02 4.83
C PRO A 91 7.93 -8.48 4.72
N CYS A 92 6.87 -8.72 3.94
CA CYS A 92 6.19 -10.03 3.81
C CYS A 92 7.08 -11.18 3.37
N CYS A 93 8.26 -10.87 2.85
CA CYS A 93 8.90 -11.68 1.84
C CYS A 93 10.41 -11.90 2.11
N ASP A 94 10.93 -11.32 3.20
CA ASP A 94 12.33 -11.49 3.65
C ASP A 94 12.46 -12.49 4.81
N GLY A 95 11.34 -12.99 5.35
CA GLY A 95 11.32 -14.12 6.28
C GLY A 95 11.18 -15.45 5.54
N PRO A 96 11.57 -16.59 6.14
CA PRO A 96 11.23 -17.89 5.57
C PRO A 96 9.71 -17.94 5.44
N LEU A 97 9.23 -17.94 4.19
CA LEU A 97 7.84 -18.25 3.90
C LEU A 97 7.58 -19.60 4.58
N LYS A 98 6.79 -19.61 5.66
CA LYS A 98 6.36 -20.87 6.26
C LYS A 98 5.62 -21.62 5.18
N ASN A 99 6.30 -22.57 4.55
CA ASN A 99 5.67 -23.40 3.56
C ASN A 99 4.68 -24.25 4.33
N VAL A 100 3.52 -24.49 3.74
CA VAL A 100 2.53 -25.46 4.26
C VAL A 100 3.17 -26.84 4.51
N TYR A 101 4.31 -27.11 3.86
CA TYR A 101 5.10 -28.33 4.03
C TYR A 101 6.01 -28.36 5.27
N ASP A 102 6.24 -27.22 5.94
CA ASP A 102 7.10 -27.14 7.14
C ASP A 102 6.37 -27.57 8.42
N ASP A 103 5.05 -27.81 8.36
CA ASP A 103 4.24 -28.30 9.47
C ASP A 103 3.25 -29.38 9.02
N PRO A 104 3.73 -30.61 8.71
CA PRO A 104 2.92 -31.70 8.18
C PRO A 104 1.84 -32.23 9.15
N GLY A 105 1.84 -31.78 10.41
CA GLY A 105 0.82 -32.10 11.41
C GLY A 105 -0.04 -30.89 11.85
N GLY A 106 0.30 -29.68 11.38
CA GLY A 106 -0.38 -28.45 11.78
C GLY A 106 -1.64 -28.16 10.97
N GLU A 107 -2.65 -27.58 11.62
CA GLU A 107 -3.77 -26.99 10.90
C GLU A 107 -3.26 -25.86 10.00
N THR A 108 -3.34 -26.08 8.68
CA THR A 108 -3.08 -25.04 7.68
C THR A 108 -4.04 -23.86 7.88
N GLY A 109 -3.62 -22.65 7.57
CA GLY A 109 -4.50 -21.48 7.55
C GLY A 109 -5.75 -21.75 6.71
N SER A 110 -5.61 -22.44 5.57
CA SER A 110 -6.75 -22.78 4.71
C SER A 110 -7.76 -23.71 5.40
N SER A 111 -7.33 -24.67 6.22
CA SER A 111 -8.24 -25.52 7.00
C SER A 111 -8.95 -24.71 8.09
N GLN A 112 -8.23 -23.81 8.78
CA GLN A 112 -8.80 -22.90 9.78
C GLN A 112 -9.85 -21.96 9.16
N TRP A 113 -9.61 -21.46 7.95
CA TRP A 113 -10.56 -20.65 7.19
C TRP A 113 -11.82 -21.45 6.83
N LEU A 114 -11.66 -22.67 6.31
CA LEU A 114 -12.79 -23.54 6.01
C LEU A 114 -13.61 -23.88 7.27
N ALA A 115 -12.96 -24.09 8.41
CA ALA A 115 -13.63 -24.30 9.69
C ALA A 115 -14.40 -23.05 10.15
N ALA A 116 -13.80 -21.86 10.08
CA ALA A 116 -14.44 -20.60 10.44
C ALA A 116 -15.69 -20.32 9.57
N ARG A 117 -15.62 -20.60 8.26
CA ARG A 117 -16.77 -20.43 7.36
C ARG A 117 -17.98 -21.29 7.72
N ARG A 118 -17.79 -22.41 8.41
CA ARG A 118 -18.91 -23.27 8.88
C ARG A 118 -19.74 -22.61 9.98
N LEU A 119 -19.21 -21.56 10.62
CA LEU A 119 -19.92 -20.80 11.64
C LEU A 119 -20.90 -19.78 11.05
N VAL A 120 -20.78 -19.47 9.75
CA VAL A 120 -21.66 -18.53 9.05
C VAL A 120 -22.87 -19.28 8.51
N LYS A 121 -24.06 -18.74 8.80
CA LYS A 121 -25.34 -19.29 8.35
C LYS A 121 -25.39 -19.27 6.82
N ASP A 122 -25.84 -20.38 6.24
CA ASP A 122 -26.02 -20.57 4.79
C ASP A 122 -24.74 -20.44 3.95
N ALA A 123 -23.56 -20.37 4.58
CA ALA A 123 -22.30 -20.30 3.86
C ALA A 123 -22.01 -21.61 3.10
N PRO A 124 -21.66 -21.54 1.79
CA PRO A 124 -21.35 -22.72 1.01
C PRO A 124 -20.20 -23.52 1.61
N ARG A 125 -20.47 -24.79 1.93
CA ARG A 125 -19.47 -25.72 2.45
C ARG A 125 -18.54 -26.12 1.31
N LYS A 126 -17.24 -25.85 1.50
CA LYS A 126 -16.18 -26.29 0.59
C LYS A 126 -15.26 -27.25 1.34
N ALA A 127 -14.85 -28.32 0.68
CA ALA A 127 -13.84 -29.25 1.20
C ALA A 127 -12.41 -28.70 1.06
N TYR A 128 -12.20 -27.83 0.08
CA TYR A 128 -10.89 -27.30 -0.28
C TYR A 128 -10.99 -25.85 -0.79
N THR A 129 -9.93 -25.07 -0.55
CA THR A 129 -9.74 -23.74 -1.14
C THR A 129 -8.40 -23.73 -1.87
N PRO A 130 -8.36 -23.49 -3.19
CA PRO A 130 -7.12 -23.39 -3.93
C PRO A 130 -6.29 -22.20 -3.41
N THR A 131 -5.03 -22.45 -3.06
CA THR A 131 -4.11 -21.46 -2.45
C THR A 131 -3.13 -20.86 -3.46
N GLY A 132 -3.16 -21.33 -4.70
CA GLY A 132 -2.30 -20.84 -5.76
C GLY A 132 -3.00 -20.86 -7.12
N ARG A 133 -2.25 -20.40 -8.12
CA ARG A 133 -2.67 -20.37 -9.51
C ARG A 133 -1.63 -21.06 -10.36
N GLU A 134 -2.16 -21.89 -11.25
CA GLU A 134 -1.41 -22.47 -12.35
C GLU A 134 -0.97 -21.38 -13.32
N GLN A 135 0.30 -21.42 -13.66
CA GLN A 135 1.00 -20.57 -14.61
C GLN A 135 1.37 -21.41 -15.83
N PRO A 136 1.73 -20.78 -16.97
CA PRO A 136 2.26 -21.51 -18.12
C PRO A 136 3.40 -22.46 -17.73
N TYR A 137 3.56 -23.54 -18.50
CA TYR A 137 4.63 -24.53 -18.30
C TYR A 137 4.57 -25.28 -16.96
N TYR A 138 3.37 -25.60 -16.47
CA TYR A 138 3.17 -26.37 -15.22
C TYR A 138 3.76 -25.69 -13.98
N MET A 139 3.94 -24.37 -14.02
CA MET A 139 4.42 -23.60 -12.88
C MET A 139 3.26 -23.32 -11.92
N TRP A 140 3.53 -23.35 -10.62
CA TRP A 140 2.55 -23.01 -9.59
C TRP A 140 2.99 -21.76 -8.83
N SER A 141 2.12 -20.75 -8.78
CA SER A 141 2.36 -19.53 -8.01
C SER A 141 1.44 -19.47 -6.81
N ALA A 142 2.01 -19.31 -5.61
CA ALA A 142 1.22 -19.07 -4.41
C ALA A 142 0.54 -17.69 -4.53
N GLN A 143 -0.80 -17.67 -4.40
CA GLN A 143 -1.56 -16.41 -4.42
C GLN A 143 -2.05 -16.01 -3.03
N CYS A 144 -2.20 -16.98 -2.12
CA CYS A 144 -2.62 -16.73 -0.75
C CYS A 144 -1.66 -17.44 0.20
N PHE A 145 -1.02 -16.66 1.06
CA PHE A 145 -0.14 -17.17 2.11
C PHE A 145 -0.96 -17.68 3.29
N ASP A 146 -0.39 -18.61 4.05
CA ASP A 146 -1.05 -19.26 5.17
C ASP A 146 -1.60 -18.25 6.21
N ASP A 147 -0.81 -17.22 6.50
CA ASP A 147 -1.18 -16.16 7.44
C ASP A 147 -2.40 -15.35 6.98
N ALA A 148 -2.61 -15.19 5.67
CA ALA A 148 -3.80 -14.51 5.15
C ALA A 148 -5.06 -15.31 5.50
N PHE A 149 -5.01 -16.64 5.39
CA PHE A 149 -6.13 -17.48 5.79
C PHE A 149 -6.35 -17.49 7.31
N ARG A 150 -5.28 -17.54 8.11
CA ARG A 150 -5.37 -17.46 9.57
C ARG A 150 -6.00 -16.14 10.02
N ASN A 151 -5.54 -15.01 9.48
CA ASN A 151 -6.08 -13.69 9.80
C ASN A 151 -7.55 -13.55 9.38
N ALA A 152 -7.91 -14.06 8.19
CA ALA A 152 -9.30 -14.07 7.72
C ALA A 152 -10.18 -14.94 8.64
N ALA A 153 -9.70 -16.12 9.05
CA ALA A 153 -10.43 -17.01 9.95
C ALA A 153 -10.67 -16.38 11.32
N GLN A 154 -9.64 -15.76 11.91
CA GLN A 154 -9.76 -15.04 13.18
C GLN A 154 -10.74 -13.87 13.08
N THR A 155 -10.63 -13.06 12.03
CA THR A 155 -11.54 -11.92 11.78
C THR A 155 -12.98 -12.40 11.66
N LEU A 156 -13.22 -13.48 10.91
CA LEU A 156 -14.56 -14.03 10.74
C LEU A 156 -15.11 -14.58 12.07
N LYS A 157 -14.32 -15.33 12.82
CA LYS A 157 -14.71 -15.82 14.15
C LYS A 157 -15.08 -14.67 15.09
N ALA A 158 -14.31 -13.59 15.09
CA ALA A 158 -14.60 -12.41 15.90
C ALA A 158 -15.93 -11.75 15.51
N ARG A 159 -16.22 -11.60 14.21
CA ARG A 159 -17.50 -11.06 13.74
C ARG A 159 -18.68 -11.95 14.09
N VAL A 160 -18.54 -13.26 13.88
CA VAL A 160 -19.58 -14.24 14.26
C VAL A 160 -19.84 -14.19 15.77
N ALA A 161 -18.80 -14.04 16.59
CA ALA A 161 -18.95 -13.89 18.04
C ALA A 161 -19.66 -12.58 18.42
N ALA A 162 -19.34 -11.47 17.75
CA ALA A 162 -19.91 -10.15 18.04
C ALA A 162 -21.35 -9.94 17.53
N HIS A 163 -21.67 -10.49 16.36
CA HIS A 163 -22.91 -10.19 15.64
C HIS A 163 -23.78 -11.42 15.34
N GLY A 164 -23.26 -12.63 15.57
CA GLY A 164 -23.91 -13.88 15.21
C GLY A 164 -23.66 -14.30 13.76
N GLY A 165 -23.71 -15.61 13.50
CA GLY A 165 -23.38 -16.19 12.20
C GLY A 165 -24.35 -15.87 11.06
N ALA A 166 -25.51 -15.29 11.36
CA ALA A 166 -26.49 -14.85 10.37
C ALA A 166 -26.42 -13.34 10.07
N SER A 167 -25.50 -12.61 10.71
CA SER A 167 -25.34 -11.17 10.53
C SER A 167 -24.77 -10.84 9.14
N PRO A 168 -25.26 -9.78 8.48
CA PRO A 168 -24.65 -9.27 7.24
C PRO A 168 -23.38 -8.41 7.48
N TRP A 169 -22.94 -8.24 8.74
CA TRP A 169 -21.82 -7.40 9.16
C TRP A 169 -20.53 -8.20 9.45
#